data_AF-A0A8D2BV74-F1
#
_entry.id   AF-A0A8D2BV74-F1
#
_cell.length_a   1.000
_cell.length_b   1.000
_cell.length_c   1.000
_cell.angle_alpha   90.00
_cell.angle_beta   90.00
_cell.angle_gamma   90.00
#
_symmetry.space_group_name_H-M   'P 1'
#
loop_
_entity.id
_entity.type
_entity.pdbx_description
1 polymer ?
#
loop_
_entity_poly.entity_id
_entity_poly.type
_entity_poly.pdbx_seq_one_letter_code
_entity_poly.pdbx_strand_id
1 'polypeptide(L)'
;MASTISKLKVDLDFDSSSIHQIHLVLFGFQDAVNKILRNHLIRPHWMFAMDNIIRRAVQAAVTILIPELQAHFEPASESEGVFKDTDEVEEDYPPADPQGSQAPAAYGWSRPASVVAQEAEPQQLYQQHLSLQLSQLRQETNRLLEHLVQKEREYQNLLRQTLEQKTQELYHLQLQFKSNETTESSASPPGSHGQRTDQELVDWLQLQGADTKTIEKILEEGYTLSDILNDITKEDLRYLRLRGGLLCRLWTAVSQYRRQAQGAPTTQDEA
;
A
#
# COMPACT_ATOMS: atom_id res chain seq x y z
N MET A 1 -14.87 -18.16 19.29
CA MET A 1 -15.06 -17.25 18.14
C MET A 1 -13.85 -16.38 17.89
N ALA A 2 -13.31 -15.67 18.90
CA ALA A 2 -12.09 -14.85 18.73
C ALA A 2 -10.84 -15.63 18.24
N SER A 3 -10.61 -16.86 18.75
CA SER A 3 -9.43 -17.66 18.39
C SER A 3 -9.41 -18.16 16.93
N THR A 4 -10.56 -18.45 16.34
CA THR A 4 -10.68 -18.82 14.92
C THR A 4 -10.43 -17.63 13.99
N ILE A 5 -10.80 -16.43 14.45
CA ILE A 5 -10.66 -15.17 13.72
C ILE A 5 -9.19 -14.69 13.72
N SER A 6 -8.47 -14.84 14.83
CA SER A 6 -7.03 -14.55 14.89
C SER A 6 -6.20 -15.48 14.00
N LYS A 7 -6.66 -16.72 13.79
CA LYS A 7 -5.99 -17.69 12.91
C LYS A 7 -6.17 -17.33 11.43
N LEU A 8 -7.38 -16.89 11.06
CA LEU A 8 -7.67 -16.35 9.73
C LEU A 8 -6.83 -15.12 9.41
N LYS A 9 -6.62 -14.21 10.38
CA LYS A 9 -5.75 -13.04 10.22
C LYS A 9 -4.33 -13.42 9.79
N VAL A 10 -3.70 -14.37 10.49
CA VAL A 10 -2.32 -14.81 10.19
C VAL A 10 -2.22 -15.47 8.82
N ASP A 11 -3.24 -16.23 8.40
CA ASP A 11 -3.26 -16.86 7.07
C ASP A 11 -3.58 -15.85 5.94
N LEU A 12 -4.28 -14.74 6.26
CA LEU A 12 -4.66 -13.69 5.32
C LEU A 12 -3.58 -12.62 5.11
N ASP A 13 -2.73 -12.36 6.11
CA ASP A 13 -1.59 -11.44 6.01
C ASP A 13 -0.61 -11.81 4.87
N PHE A 14 -0.63 -13.07 4.39
CA PHE A 14 0.22 -13.57 3.30
C PHE A 14 -0.34 -13.37 1.88
N ASP A 15 -1.61 -13.00 1.71
CA ASP A 15 -2.22 -12.87 0.39
C ASP A 15 -3.15 -11.65 0.30
N SER A 16 -2.55 -10.51 -0.05
CA SER A 16 -3.25 -9.24 -0.27
C SER A 16 -4.36 -9.33 -1.33
N SER A 17 -4.28 -10.30 -2.26
CA SER A 17 -5.34 -10.57 -3.24
C SER A 17 -6.57 -11.21 -2.60
N SER A 18 -6.36 -12.18 -1.71
CA SER A 18 -7.43 -12.84 -0.95
C SER A 18 -8.14 -11.88 0.02
N ILE A 19 -7.41 -10.96 0.64
CA ILE A 19 -7.98 -9.87 1.47
C ILE A 19 -8.90 -8.98 0.63
N HIS A 20 -8.46 -8.56 -0.56
CA HIS A 20 -9.27 -7.72 -1.44
C HIS A 20 -10.54 -8.42 -1.94
N GLN A 21 -10.45 -9.72 -2.21
CA GLN A 21 -11.63 -10.52 -2.58
C GLN A 21 -12.62 -10.64 -1.42
N ILE A 22 -12.15 -10.84 -0.18
CA ILE A 22 -12.99 -10.87 1.02
C ILE A 22 -13.68 -9.53 1.24
N HIS A 23 -13.00 -8.41 0.99
CA HIS A 23 -13.60 -7.07 1.03
C HIS A 23 -14.75 -6.92 0.02
N LEU A 24 -14.52 -7.33 -1.23
CA LEU A 24 -15.52 -7.23 -2.27
C LEU A 24 -16.76 -8.09 -1.95
N VAL A 25 -16.54 -9.27 -1.37
CA VAL A 25 -17.59 -10.19 -0.93
C VAL A 25 -18.34 -9.64 0.30
N LEU A 26 -17.66 -9.08 1.30
CA LEU A 26 -18.27 -8.47 2.48
C LEU A 26 -19.11 -7.24 2.12
N PHE A 27 -18.64 -6.42 1.19
CA PHE A 27 -19.38 -5.25 0.71
C PHE A 27 -20.59 -5.65 -0.13
N GLY A 28 -20.42 -6.63 -1.04
CA GLY A 28 -21.51 -7.18 -1.84
C GLY A 28 -22.55 -7.96 -1.03
N PHE A 29 -22.16 -8.51 0.13
CA PHE A 29 -23.08 -9.19 1.05
C PHE A 29 -24.15 -8.24 1.61
N GLN A 30 -23.80 -6.99 1.92
CA GLN A 30 -24.77 -5.99 2.38
C GLN A 30 -25.86 -5.75 1.33
N ASP A 31 -25.48 -5.60 0.07
CA ASP A 31 -26.42 -5.37 -1.04
C ASP A 31 -27.26 -6.60 -1.35
N ALA A 32 -26.66 -7.79 -1.30
CA ALA A 32 -27.37 -9.06 -1.49
C ALA A 32 -28.42 -9.28 -0.40
N VAL A 33 -28.07 -9.06 0.87
CA VAL A 33 -28.99 -9.20 2.00
C VAL A 33 -30.09 -8.14 1.95
N ASN A 34 -29.75 -6.89 1.63
CA ASN A 34 -30.74 -5.82 1.46
C ASN A 34 -31.71 -6.11 0.31
N LYS A 35 -31.25 -6.72 -0.79
CA LYS A 35 -32.10 -7.14 -1.91
C LYS A 35 -33.05 -8.28 -1.52
N ILE A 36 -32.59 -9.23 -0.70
CA ILE A 36 -33.42 -10.33 -0.18
C ILE A 36 -34.43 -9.81 0.85
N LEU A 37 -34.01 -8.95 1.77
CA LEU A 37 -34.89 -8.34 2.79
C LEU A 37 -36.04 -7.53 2.17
N ARG A 38 -35.80 -6.85 1.04
CA ARG A 38 -36.83 -6.13 0.28
C ARG A 38 -37.86 -7.03 -0.39
N ASN A 39 -37.54 -8.30 -0.63
CA ASN A 39 -38.47 -9.29 -1.19
C ASN A 39 -39.38 -9.92 -0.14
N HIS A 40 -39.09 -9.69 1.15
CA HIS A 40 -39.97 -10.08 2.26
C HIS A 40 -40.81 -8.88 2.69
N LEU A 41 -42.08 -9.08 3.04
CA LEU A 41 -43.01 -8.04 3.50
C LEU A 41 -42.66 -7.57 4.93
N ILE A 42 -41.45 -7.03 5.11
CA ILE A 42 -40.92 -6.56 6.38
C ILE A 42 -41.30 -5.08 6.54
N ARG A 43 -41.79 -4.70 7.72
CA ARG A 43 -42.15 -3.31 8.01
C ARG A 43 -40.91 -2.40 7.95
N PRO A 44 -41.04 -1.15 7.47
CA PRO A 44 -39.89 -0.27 7.22
C PRO A 44 -38.94 -0.06 8.41
N HIS A 45 -39.46 -0.02 9.64
CA HIS A 45 -38.63 0.14 10.85
C HIS A 45 -37.75 -1.09 11.14
N TRP A 46 -38.23 -2.31 10.85
CA TRP A 46 -37.43 -3.54 11.01
C TRP A 46 -36.39 -3.69 9.90
N MET A 47 -36.72 -3.28 8.68
CA MET A 47 -35.74 -3.20 7.58
C MET A 47 -34.61 -2.22 7.94
N PHE A 48 -34.94 -1.09 8.57
CA PHE A 48 -33.95 -0.11 9.05
C PHE A 48 -33.07 -0.66 10.19
N ALA A 49 -33.67 -1.34 11.17
CA ALA A 49 -32.92 -1.97 12.26
C ALA A 49 -31.97 -3.06 11.75
N MET A 50 -32.40 -3.89 10.80
CA MET A 50 -31.57 -4.93 10.20
C MET A 50 -30.45 -4.34 9.32
N ASP A 51 -30.71 -3.31 8.52
CA ASP A 51 -29.64 -2.62 7.76
C ASP A 51 -28.58 -2.05 8.71
N ASN A 52 -29.00 -1.48 9.84
CA ASN A 52 -28.09 -0.94 10.84
C ASN A 52 -27.22 -2.03 11.48
N ILE A 53 -27.81 -3.16 11.87
CA ILE A 53 -27.08 -4.30 12.46
C ILE A 53 -26.11 -4.89 11.43
N ILE A 54 -26.54 -5.07 10.18
CA ILE A 54 -25.69 -5.60 9.09
C ILE A 54 -24.52 -4.64 8.83
N ARG A 55 -24.79 -3.33 8.76
CA ARG A 55 -23.76 -2.30 8.57
C ARG A 55 -22.73 -2.33 9.71
N ARG A 56 -23.18 -2.42 10.95
CA ARG A 56 -22.31 -2.54 12.14
C ARG A 56 -21.51 -3.84 12.14
N ALA A 57 -22.11 -4.97 11.73
CA ALA A 57 -21.42 -6.25 11.67
C ALA A 57 -20.35 -6.28 10.56
N VAL A 58 -20.64 -5.71 9.38
CA VAL A 58 -19.67 -5.57 8.28
C VAL A 58 -18.54 -4.63 8.70
N GLN A 59 -18.85 -3.50 9.34
CA GLN A 59 -17.85 -2.57 9.86
C GLN A 59 -16.95 -3.23 10.91
N ALA A 60 -17.52 -3.97 11.87
CA ALA A 60 -16.74 -4.73 12.84
C ALA A 60 -15.86 -5.81 12.19
N ALA A 61 -16.36 -6.51 11.16
CA ALA A 61 -15.57 -7.49 10.42
C ALA A 61 -14.39 -6.84 9.69
N VAL A 62 -14.60 -5.68 9.05
CA VAL A 62 -13.54 -4.91 8.38
C VAL A 62 -12.49 -4.41 9.38
N THR A 63 -12.91 -3.87 10.52
CA THR A 63 -12.01 -3.42 11.61
C THR A 63 -11.16 -4.56 12.16
N ILE A 64 -11.71 -5.78 12.23
CA ILE A 64 -10.98 -6.95 12.73
C ILE A 64 -10.04 -7.52 11.66
N LEU A 65 -10.43 -7.48 10.39
CA LEU A 65 -9.64 -8.01 9.27
C LEU A 65 -8.46 -7.09 8.91
N ILE A 66 -8.58 -5.77 9.06
CA ILE A 66 -7.49 -4.81 8.76
C ILE A 66 -7.50 -3.63 9.75
N PRO A 67 -6.67 -3.69 10.82
CA PRO A 67 -6.45 -2.55 11.71
C PRO A 67 -5.74 -1.36 11.03
N GLU A 68 -5.00 -1.63 9.96
CA GLU A 68 -4.07 -0.71 9.31
C GLU A 68 -4.74 0.36 8.44
N LEU A 69 -5.98 0.13 7.98
CA LEU A 69 -6.74 1.13 7.22
C LEU A 69 -7.47 2.13 8.12
N GLN A 70 -7.68 1.84 9.42
CA GLN A 70 -8.37 2.76 10.33
C GLN A 70 -7.51 3.98 10.70
N ALA A 71 -6.18 3.87 10.68
CA ALA A 71 -5.30 5.03 10.89
C ALA A 71 -5.48 6.13 9.82
N HIS A 72 -6.08 5.80 8.67
CA HIS A 72 -6.36 6.75 7.58
C HIS A 72 -7.84 7.16 7.45
N PHE A 73 -8.74 6.58 8.25
CA PHE A 73 -10.18 6.82 8.13
C PHE A 73 -10.86 7.30 9.40
N GLU A 74 -10.17 7.55 10.53
CA GLU A 74 -10.81 8.24 11.66
C GLU A 74 -11.03 9.73 11.35
N PRO A 75 -12.28 10.20 11.20
CA PRO A 75 -12.59 11.58 11.49
C PRO A 75 -12.61 11.69 13.02
N ALA A 76 -11.78 12.58 13.55
CA ALA A 76 -11.84 12.97 14.95
C ALA A 76 -13.26 13.49 15.30
N SER A 77 -14.12 12.66 15.89
CA SER A 77 -15.14 13.04 16.88
C SER A 77 -16.09 11.88 17.21
N GLU A 78 -15.77 11.06 18.21
CA GLU A 78 -16.80 10.50 19.09
C GLU A 78 -16.25 10.54 20.52
N SER A 79 -16.54 11.66 21.19
CA SER A 79 -16.52 11.76 22.64
C SER A 79 -17.70 10.95 23.17
N GLU A 80 -17.46 9.71 23.59
CA GLU A 80 -18.35 9.02 24.51
C GLU A 80 -17.57 8.58 25.75
N GLY A 81 -17.68 9.41 26.80
CA GLY A 81 -17.37 9.00 28.15
C GLY A 81 -18.38 7.95 28.61
N VAL A 82 -17.87 6.85 29.15
CA VAL A 82 -18.64 5.91 29.96
C VAL A 82 -17.97 5.87 31.32
N PHE A 83 -18.64 6.36 32.35
CA PHE A 83 -18.70 5.65 33.63
C PHE A 83 -20.09 5.86 34.24
N LYS A 84 -20.67 4.73 34.62
CA LYS A 84 -22.02 4.51 35.13
C LYS A 84 -21.89 4.27 36.64
N ASP A 85 -22.81 4.84 37.43
CA ASP A 85 -23.21 4.37 38.78
C ASP A 85 -24.36 5.29 39.23
N THR A 86 -25.62 4.83 39.34
CA THR A 86 -26.32 4.06 40.39
C THR A 86 -27.31 4.95 41.15
N ASP A 87 -28.46 4.34 41.45
CA ASP A 87 -29.47 4.67 42.48
C ASP A 87 -30.58 5.72 42.24
N GLU A 88 -31.78 5.16 42.07
CA GLU A 88 -33.02 5.34 42.85
C GLU A 88 -33.62 6.74 43.18
N VAL A 89 -34.95 6.71 43.27
CA VAL A 89 -35.88 7.49 44.13
C VAL A 89 -36.74 8.59 43.47
N GLU A 90 -38.06 8.30 43.48
CA GLU A 90 -39.26 9.17 43.68
C GLU A 90 -39.64 10.28 42.69
N GLU A 91 -40.85 10.20 42.12
CA GLU A 91 -42.08 10.91 42.55
C GLU A 91 -41.97 12.43 42.48
N ASP A 92 -42.69 13.04 41.54
CA ASP A 92 -43.75 14.00 41.89
C ASP A 92 -44.68 14.23 40.70
N TYR A 93 -45.93 13.83 40.84
CA TYR A 93 -47.08 14.31 40.07
C TYR A 93 -47.86 15.23 41.02
N PRO A 94 -48.33 16.41 40.59
CA PRO A 94 -49.54 16.97 41.16
C PRO A 94 -50.78 16.62 40.29
N PRO A 95 -51.88 16.17 40.91
CA PRO A 95 -53.10 15.68 40.24
C PRO A 95 -54.28 16.67 40.24
N ALA A 96 -55.28 16.36 39.37
CA ALA A 96 -56.74 16.51 39.57
C ALA A 96 -57.38 17.93 39.67
N ASP A 97 -58.58 18.27 39.17
CA ASP A 97 -59.64 17.64 38.33
C ASP A 97 -60.75 18.75 38.08
N PRO A 98 -62.08 18.52 37.83
CA PRO A 98 -62.78 19.00 36.62
C PRO A 98 -64.08 19.83 36.88
N GLN A 99 -64.66 20.44 35.83
CA GLN A 99 -66.09 20.86 35.61
C GLN A 99 -66.10 22.10 34.71
N GLY A 100 -66.96 22.31 33.71
CA GLY A 100 -68.15 21.66 33.21
C GLY A 100 -68.88 22.65 32.28
N SER A 101 -69.66 22.13 31.33
CA SER A 101 -70.78 22.79 30.61
C SER A 101 -70.53 23.59 29.31
N GLN A 102 -71.01 22.96 28.22
CA GLN A 102 -71.84 23.47 27.11
C GLN A 102 -71.34 24.59 26.16
N ALA A 103 -71.37 24.25 24.86
CA ALA A 103 -71.23 25.10 23.66
C ALA A 103 -72.46 26.01 23.45
N PRO A 104 -72.69 26.70 22.29
CA PRO A 104 -71.81 27.11 21.18
C PRO A 104 -72.01 28.62 20.81
N ALA A 105 -71.05 29.27 20.14
CA ALA A 105 -71.34 30.28 19.11
C ALA A 105 -70.08 30.85 18.45
N ALA A 106 -70.16 30.95 17.12
CA ALA A 106 -69.40 31.75 16.18
C ALA A 106 -68.59 32.91 16.78
N TYR A 107 -67.32 33.03 16.39
CA TYR A 107 -66.76 34.25 15.77
C TYR A 107 -65.43 33.86 15.09
N GLY A 108 -65.27 34.29 13.84
CA GLY A 108 -64.12 33.97 13.01
C GLY A 108 -62.81 34.44 13.63
N TRP A 109 -61.81 33.54 13.66
CA TRP A 109 -60.43 33.90 13.95
C TRP A 109 -59.60 33.66 12.70
N SER A 110 -59.37 34.72 11.94
CA SER A 110 -58.22 34.82 11.05
C SER A 110 -56.98 34.53 11.88
N ARG A 111 -56.32 33.40 11.62
CA ARG A 111 -55.06 33.01 12.23
C ARG A 111 -54.01 34.10 11.97
N PRO A 112 -53.47 34.81 12.98
CA PRO A 112 -52.29 35.62 12.76
C PRO A 112 -51.12 34.66 12.54
N ALA A 113 -50.60 34.62 11.32
CA ALA A 113 -49.32 34.02 11.00
C ALA A 113 -48.21 34.86 11.63
N SER A 114 -48.00 34.75 12.95
CA SER A 114 -46.94 35.50 13.63
C SER A 114 -46.38 34.79 14.86
N VAL A 115 -46.28 33.46 14.81
CA VAL A 115 -45.43 32.67 15.74
C VAL A 115 -44.55 31.64 14.99
N VAL A 116 -44.69 31.51 13.66
CA VAL A 116 -43.87 30.57 12.84
C VAL A 116 -42.61 31.25 12.27
N ALA A 117 -42.32 32.50 12.64
CA ALA A 117 -41.14 33.21 12.13
C ALA A 117 -39.87 33.02 12.98
N GLN A 118 -39.96 32.43 14.18
CA GLN A 118 -38.83 32.42 15.13
C GLN A 118 -38.07 31.08 15.23
N GLU A 119 -38.63 29.98 14.70
CA GLU A 119 -37.95 28.66 14.71
C GLU A 119 -37.33 28.26 13.35
N ALA A 120 -37.58 29.01 12.27
CA ALA A 120 -37.02 28.74 10.95
C ALA A 120 -35.60 29.31 10.75
N GLU A 121 -35.22 30.34 11.51
CA GLU A 121 -33.93 31.03 11.42
C GLU A 121 -32.71 30.15 11.85
N PRO A 122 -32.77 29.34 12.95
CA PRO A 122 -31.64 28.52 13.37
C PRO A 122 -31.28 27.41 12.37
N GLN A 123 -32.28 26.82 11.70
CA GLN A 123 -32.07 25.76 10.71
C GLN A 123 -31.46 26.30 9.41
N GLN A 124 -31.86 27.50 8.98
CA GLN A 124 -31.29 28.13 7.79
C GLN A 124 -29.82 28.54 8.00
N LEU A 125 -29.47 29.09 9.17
CA LEU A 125 -28.08 29.42 9.49
C LEU A 125 -27.19 28.18 9.59
N TYR A 126 -27.70 27.08 10.16
CA TYR A 126 -26.99 25.80 10.18
C TYR A 126 -26.74 25.25 8.77
N GLN A 127 -27.76 25.30 7.91
CA GLN A 127 -27.64 24.84 6.53
C GLN A 127 -26.66 25.71 5.72
N GLN A 128 -26.64 27.03 5.94
CA GLN A 128 -25.66 27.94 5.35
C GLN A 128 -24.24 27.63 5.83
N HIS A 129 -24.04 27.42 7.13
CA HIS A 129 -22.74 27.07 7.68
C HIS A 129 -22.19 25.74 7.12
N LEU A 130 -23.03 24.71 7.04
CA LEU A 130 -22.66 23.42 6.45
C LEU A 130 -22.30 23.58 4.96
N SER A 131 -23.07 24.37 4.21
CA SER A 131 -22.78 24.63 2.79
C SER A 131 -21.44 25.34 2.58
N LEU A 132 -21.08 26.27 3.49
CA LEU A 132 -19.80 26.96 3.46
C LEU A 132 -18.65 25.98 3.75
N GLN A 133 -18.78 25.14 4.77
CA GLN A 133 -17.77 24.11 5.08
C GLN A 133 -17.58 23.13 3.92
N LEU A 134 -18.67 22.65 3.29
CA LEU A 134 -18.58 21.79 2.13
C LEU A 134 -17.90 22.49 0.95
N SER A 135 -18.17 23.78 0.74
CA SER A 135 -17.51 24.56 -0.31
C SER A 135 -16.00 24.70 -0.05
N GLN A 136 -15.61 24.92 1.21
CA GLN A 136 -14.22 25.01 1.63
C GLN A 136 -13.49 23.67 1.45
N LEU A 137 -14.08 22.56 1.90
CA LEU A 137 -13.51 21.22 1.71
C LEU A 137 -13.38 20.90 0.22
N ARG A 138 -14.37 21.25 -0.60
CA ARG A 138 -14.31 21.05 -2.06
C ARG A 138 -13.18 21.85 -2.68
N GLN A 139 -13.00 23.11 -2.26
CA GLN A 139 -11.91 23.96 -2.73
C GLN A 139 -10.54 23.39 -2.33
N GLU A 140 -10.38 22.97 -1.08
CA GLU A 140 -9.16 22.33 -0.59
C GLU A 140 -8.85 21.03 -1.33
N THR A 141 -9.87 20.19 -1.57
CA THR A 141 -9.73 18.95 -2.34
C THR A 141 -9.25 19.24 -3.76
N ASN A 142 -9.83 20.25 -4.42
CA ASN A 142 -9.40 20.64 -5.76
C ASN A 142 -7.97 21.18 -5.76
N ARG A 143 -7.61 22.03 -4.79
CA ARG A 143 -6.24 22.55 -4.64
C ARG A 143 -5.21 21.44 -4.43
N LEU A 144 -5.53 20.47 -3.58
CA LEU A 144 -4.68 19.31 -3.33
C LEU A 144 -4.55 18.43 -4.58
N LEU A 145 -5.65 18.23 -5.31
CA LEU A 145 -5.64 17.49 -6.58
C LEU A 145 -4.75 18.16 -7.63
N GLU A 146 -4.86 19.49 -7.78
CA GLU A 146 -3.98 20.26 -8.66
C GLU A 146 -2.51 20.11 -8.28
N HIS A 147 -2.21 20.19 -6.97
CA HIS A 147 -0.85 20.01 -6.48
C HIS A 147 -0.31 18.58 -6.73
N LEU A 148 -1.15 17.55 -6.56
CA LEU A 148 -0.78 16.17 -6.88
C LEU A 148 -0.50 15.99 -8.37
N VAL A 149 -1.37 16.51 -9.25
CA VAL A 149 -1.16 16.47 -10.71
C VAL A 149 0.12 17.22 -11.09
N GLN A 150 0.40 18.35 -10.46
CA GLN A 150 1.63 19.10 -10.69
C GLN A 150 2.87 18.31 -10.26
N LYS A 151 2.83 17.65 -9.09
CA LYS A 151 3.92 16.79 -8.61
C LYS A 151 4.13 15.56 -9.48
N GLU A 152 3.05 14.96 -9.98
CA GLU A 152 3.13 13.86 -10.94
C GLU A 152 3.84 14.30 -12.22
N ARG A 153 3.49 15.46 -12.78
CA ARG A 153 4.16 16.02 -13.97
C ARG A 153 5.63 16.30 -13.72
N GLU A 154 5.98 16.89 -12.58
CA GLU A 154 7.37 17.14 -12.19
C GLU A 154 8.18 15.84 -12.11
N TYR A 155 7.62 14.80 -11.49
CA TYR A 155 8.25 13.48 -11.40
C TYR A 155 8.43 12.83 -12.78
N GLN A 156 7.40 12.85 -13.61
CA GLN A 156 7.46 12.31 -14.97
C GLN A 156 8.53 13.03 -15.83
N ASN A 157 8.64 14.35 -15.69
CA ASN A 157 9.66 15.14 -16.39
C ASN A 157 11.07 14.79 -15.90
N LEU A 158 11.28 14.69 -14.58
CA LEU A 158 12.57 14.31 -14.01
C LEU A 158 12.97 12.89 -14.45
N LEU A 159 12.03 11.95 -14.44
CA LEU A 159 12.27 10.59 -14.91
C LEU A 159 12.67 10.57 -16.38
N ARG A 160 11.93 11.29 -17.24
CA ARG A 160 12.26 11.40 -18.66
C ARG A 160 13.66 11.98 -18.86
N GLN A 161 13.98 13.08 -18.18
CA GLN A 161 15.29 13.72 -18.27
C GLN A 161 16.41 12.77 -17.82
N THR A 162 16.19 12.02 -16.74
CA THR A 162 17.17 11.05 -16.22
C THR A 162 17.39 9.90 -17.20
N LEU A 163 16.32 9.39 -17.81
CA LEU A 163 16.41 8.35 -18.84
C LEU A 163 17.14 8.85 -20.10
N GLU A 164 16.82 10.06 -20.56
CA GLU A 164 17.51 10.68 -21.70
C GLU A 164 19.01 10.86 -21.41
N GLN A 165 19.35 11.37 -20.22
CA GLN A 165 20.74 11.52 -19.79
C GLN A 165 21.47 10.17 -19.76
N LYS A 166 20.88 9.14 -19.13
CA LYS A 166 21.48 7.80 -19.08
C LYS A 166 21.62 7.17 -20.45
N THR A 167 20.67 7.40 -21.34
CA THR A 167 20.73 6.93 -22.73
C THR A 167 21.89 7.61 -23.49
N GLN A 168 22.10 8.91 -23.28
CA GLN A 168 23.24 9.64 -23.86
C GLN A 168 24.58 9.16 -23.29
N GLU A 169 24.65 8.93 -21.97
CA GLU A 169 25.84 8.36 -21.31
C GLU A 169 26.18 6.98 -21.89
N LEU A 170 25.19 6.10 -22.06
CA LEU A 170 25.37 4.78 -22.68
C LEU A 170 25.81 4.90 -24.13
N TYR A 171 25.24 5.83 -24.90
CA TYR A 171 25.65 6.06 -26.29
C TYR A 171 27.12 6.52 -26.38
N HIS A 172 27.54 7.42 -25.50
CA HIS A 172 28.94 7.86 -25.44
C HIS A 172 29.87 6.70 -25.04
N LEU A 173 29.51 5.90 -24.05
CA LEU A 173 30.30 4.74 -23.63
C LEU A 173 30.39 3.69 -24.75
N GLN A 174 29.30 3.45 -25.49
CA GLN A 174 29.29 2.56 -26.64
C GLN A 174 30.20 3.07 -27.77
N LEU A 175 30.21 4.39 -28.02
CA LEU A 175 31.13 5.00 -28.97
C LEU A 175 32.59 4.87 -28.54
N GLN A 176 32.89 5.10 -27.25
CA GLN A 176 34.24 4.91 -26.71
C GLN A 176 34.72 3.47 -26.85
N PHE A 177 33.86 2.49 -26.56
CA PHE A 177 34.17 1.08 -26.73
C PHE A 177 34.47 0.74 -28.19
N LYS A 178 33.60 1.19 -29.11
CA LYS A 178 33.82 1.00 -30.56
C LYS A 178 35.10 1.66 -31.06
N SER A 179 35.45 2.86 -30.59
CA SER A 179 36.70 3.53 -31.00
C SER A 179 37.96 2.86 -30.46
N ASN A 180 37.87 2.21 -29.29
CA ASN A 180 38.97 1.43 -28.72
C ASN A 180 39.18 0.15 -29.52
N GLU A 181 38.11 -0.54 -29.94
CA GLU A 181 38.20 -1.72 -30.82
C GLU A 181 38.88 -1.39 -32.17
N THR A 182 38.59 -0.23 -32.77
CA THR A 182 39.21 0.16 -34.06
C THR A 182 40.68 0.55 -33.93
N THR A 183 41.15 0.94 -32.75
CA THR A 183 42.56 1.34 -32.52
C THR A 183 43.43 0.15 -32.13
N GLU A 184 42.88 -0.87 -31.47
CA GLU A 184 43.61 -2.08 -31.08
C GLU A 184 43.77 -3.10 -32.23
N SER A 185 42.97 -3.01 -33.30
CA SER A 185 43.03 -3.96 -34.43
C SER A 185 44.26 -3.83 -35.34
N SER A 186 45.18 -2.86 -35.12
CA SER A 186 46.35 -2.67 -36.01
C SER A 186 47.72 -2.74 -35.33
N ALA A 187 47.83 -3.06 -34.04
CA ALA A 187 49.14 -3.18 -33.40
C ALA A 187 49.17 -4.18 -32.23
N SER A 188 49.23 -5.49 -32.54
CA SER A 188 50.07 -6.53 -31.88
C SER A 188 49.53 -7.95 -32.14
N PRO A 189 50.37 -9.00 -32.14
CA PRO A 189 49.95 -10.36 -32.45
C PRO A 189 49.10 -10.97 -31.32
N PRO A 190 48.07 -11.78 -31.63
CA PRO A 190 47.20 -12.40 -30.63
C PRO A 190 47.86 -13.67 -30.09
N GLY A 191 47.83 -13.90 -28.77
CA GLY A 191 48.05 -15.29 -28.31
C GLY A 191 48.63 -15.57 -26.93
N SER A 192 48.58 -14.70 -25.91
CA SER A 192 48.99 -15.19 -24.57
C SER A 192 48.21 -14.64 -23.38
N HIS A 193 47.68 -13.41 -23.45
CA HIS A 193 47.07 -12.82 -22.27
C HIS A 193 45.63 -13.30 -21.99
N GLY A 194 44.81 -13.47 -23.03
CA GLY A 194 43.45 -14.02 -22.89
C GLY A 194 43.46 -15.46 -22.38
N GLN A 195 44.23 -16.33 -23.04
CA GLN A 195 44.30 -17.76 -22.69
C GLN A 195 44.75 -18.03 -21.25
N ARG A 196 45.62 -17.19 -20.67
CA ARG A 196 46.08 -17.35 -19.28
C ARG A 196 44.99 -17.00 -18.27
N THR A 197 44.28 -15.90 -18.50
CA THR A 197 43.18 -15.45 -17.63
C THR A 197 41.97 -16.39 -17.73
N ASP A 198 41.71 -16.90 -18.94
CA ASP A 198 40.70 -17.92 -19.19
C ASP A 198 41.04 -19.21 -18.45
N GLN A 199 42.32 -19.62 -18.42
CA GLN A 199 42.76 -20.83 -17.73
C GLN A 199 42.60 -20.73 -16.19
N GLU A 200 42.99 -19.59 -15.59
CA GLU A 200 42.84 -19.38 -14.14
C GLU A 200 41.35 -19.39 -13.71
N LEU A 201 40.48 -18.83 -14.54
CA LEU A 201 39.03 -18.88 -14.34
C LEU A 201 38.48 -20.30 -14.47
N VAL A 202 38.88 -21.03 -15.52
CA VAL A 202 38.47 -22.42 -15.75
C VAL A 202 38.86 -23.29 -14.57
N ASP A 203 40.11 -23.18 -14.10
CA ASP A 203 40.63 -23.97 -12.98
C ASP A 203 39.86 -23.68 -11.68
N TRP A 204 39.56 -22.40 -11.42
CA TRP A 204 38.76 -22.01 -10.25
C TRP A 204 37.32 -22.53 -10.33
N LEU A 205 36.68 -22.42 -11.49
CA LEU A 205 35.31 -22.93 -11.69
C LEU A 205 35.24 -24.46 -11.59
N GLN A 206 36.25 -25.18 -12.10
CA GLN A 206 36.37 -26.62 -11.91
C GLN A 206 36.51 -26.99 -10.43
N LEU A 207 37.30 -26.23 -9.65
CA LEU A 207 37.43 -26.43 -8.21
C LEU A 207 36.10 -26.26 -7.47
N GLN A 208 35.22 -25.35 -7.93
CA GLN A 208 33.87 -25.19 -7.40
C GLN A 208 32.86 -26.25 -7.90
N GLY A 209 33.32 -27.19 -8.74
CA GLY A 209 32.52 -28.27 -9.30
C GLY A 209 31.56 -27.81 -10.40
N ALA A 210 31.97 -26.83 -11.21
CA ALA A 210 31.22 -26.42 -12.40
C ALA A 210 31.34 -27.47 -13.52
N ASP A 211 30.22 -27.73 -14.20
CA ASP A 211 30.19 -28.59 -15.39
C ASP A 211 30.89 -27.88 -16.56
N THR A 212 31.53 -28.62 -17.47
CA THR A 212 32.21 -28.05 -18.65
C THR A 212 31.31 -27.11 -19.47
N LYS A 213 30.05 -27.50 -19.68
CA LYS A 213 29.04 -26.65 -20.35
C LYS A 213 28.75 -25.34 -19.64
N THR A 214 28.89 -25.32 -18.32
CA THR A 214 28.67 -24.11 -17.52
C THR A 214 29.88 -23.19 -17.59
N ILE A 215 31.09 -23.77 -17.61
CA ILE A 215 32.34 -23.03 -17.77
C ILE A 215 32.37 -22.37 -19.15
N GLU A 216 32.05 -23.10 -20.21
CA GLU A 216 31.92 -22.55 -21.58
C GLU A 216 30.94 -21.38 -21.60
N LYS A 217 29.76 -21.53 -20.97
CA LYS A 217 28.77 -20.45 -20.91
C LYS A 217 29.28 -19.21 -20.17
N ILE A 218 30.03 -19.38 -19.09
CA ILE A 218 30.60 -18.24 -18.33
C ILE A 218 31.70 -17.55 -19.14
N LEU A 219 32.50 -18.31 -19.90
CA LEU A 219 33.53 -17.77 -20.79
C LEU A 219 32.93 -17.05 -22.01
N GLU A 220 31.84 -17.57 -22.58
CA GLU A 220 31.11 -16.92 -23.69
C GLU A 220 30.57 -15.54 -23.30
N GLU A 221 30.18 -15.37 -22.03
CA GLU A 221 29.74 -14.09 -21.47
C GLU A 221 30.92 -13.15 -21.12
N GLY A 222 32.17 -13.59 -21.32
CA GLY A 222 33.36 -12.76 -21.15
C GLY A 222 33.72 -12.42 -19.69
N TYR A 223 33.21 -13.18 -18.73
CA TYR A 223 33.58 -13.00 -17.32
C TYR A 223 35.04 -13.33 -17.10
N THR A 224 35.77 -12.48 -16.37
CA THR A 224 37.10 -12.82 -15.83
C THR A 224 36.98 -13.33 -14.40
N LEU A 225 38.04 -13.98 -13.89
CA LEU A 225 38.08 -14.42 -12.49
C LEU A 225 37.93 -13.24 -11.51
N SER A 226 38.49 -12.08 -11.85
CA SER A 226 38.34 -10.87 -11.03
C SER A 226 36.88 -10.43 -10.96
N ASP A 227 36.18 -10.41 -12.10
CA ASP A 227 34.78 -10.01 -12.15
C ASP A 227 33.93 -10.95 -11.28
N ILE A 228 34.15 -12.28 -11.41
CA ILE A 228 33.50 -13.31 -10.60
C ILE A 228 33.68 -13.09 -9.10
N LEU A 229 34.91 -12.78 -8.67
CA LEU A 229 35.22 -12.68 -7.25
C LEU A 229 34.82 -11.32 -6.66
N ASN A 230 34.93 -10.22 -7.41
CA ASN A 230 34.78 -8.86 -6.87
C ASN A 230 33.42 -8.24 -7.19
N ASP A 231 32.90 -8.45 -8.41
CA ASP A 231 31.82 -7.61 -8.95
C ASP A 231 30.48 -8.35 -9.09
N ILE A 232 30.47 -9.68 -9.23
CA ILE A 232 29.19 -10.37 -9.48
C ILE A 232 28.23 -10.27 -8.30
N THR A 233 26.95 -10.20 -8.65
CA THR A 233 25.85 -10.34 -7.73
C THR A 233 25.25 -11.75 -7.81
N LYS A 234 24.47 -12.10 -6.78
CA LYS A 234 23.73 -13.36 -6.76
C LYS A 234 22.69 -13.44 -7.89
N GLU A 235 22.20 -12.30 -8.36
CA GLU A 235 21.24 -12.24 -9.47
C GLU A 235 21.92 -12.54 -10.82
N ASP A 236 23.16 -12.08 -11.03
CA ASP A 236 23.92 -12.37 -12.25
C ASP A 236 24.13 -13.88 -12.43
N LEU A 237 24.43 -14.59 -11.33
CA LEU A 237 24.51 -16.05 -11.31
C LEU A 237 23.16 -16.73 -11.63
N ARG A 238 22.02 -16.09 -11.32
CA ARG A 238 20.70 -16.60 -11.71
C ARG A 238 20.42 -16.36 -13.20
N TYR A 239 20.85 -15.22 -13.75
CA TYR A 239 20.75 -14.93 -15.18
C TYR A 239 21.56 -15.91 -16.03
N LEU A 240 22.73 -16.33 -15.52
CA LEU A 240 23.53 -17.42 -16.09
C LEU A 240 22.82 -18.79 -16.08
N ARG A 241 21.62 -18.90 -15.50
CA ARG A 241 20.81 -20.13 -15.39
C ARG A 241 21.59 -21.31 -14.80
N LEU A 242 22.40 -21.03 -13.79
CA LEU A 242 23.16 -22.05 -13.08
C LEU A 242 22.23 -22.98 -12.31
N ARG A 243 22.57 -24.27 -12.23
CA ARG A 243 21.89 -25.21 -11.32
C ARG A 243 22.01 -24.69 -9.89
N GLY A 244 20.92 -24.73 -9.13
CA GLY A 244 20.86 -24.15 -7.77
C GLY A 244 21.98 -24.63 -6.84
N GLY A 245 22.39 -25.90 -6.93
CA GLY A 245 23.52 -26.43 -6.15
C GLY A 245 24.86 -25.78 -6.50
N LEU A 246 25.14 -25.59 -7.79
CA LEU A 246 26.37 -24.91 -8.23
C LEU A 246 26.35 -23.43 -7.86
N LEU A 247 25.21 -22.75 -8.05
CA LEU A 247 25.02 -21.36 -7.66
C LEU A 247 25.33 -21.14 -6.17
N CYS A 248 24.84 -22.03 -5.30
CA CYS A 248 25.11 -21.95 -3.86
C CYS A 248 26.60 -22.14 -3.54
N ARG A 249 27.28 -23.12 -4.16
CA ARG A 249 28.72 -23.35 -3.95
C ARG A 249 29.54 -22.15 -4.41
N LEU A 250 29.28 -21.67 -5.62
CA LEU A 250 29.99 -20.55 -6.23
C LEU A 250 29.77 -19.26 -5.43
N TRP A 251 28.52 -18.95 -5.04
CA TRP A 251 28.22 -17.79 -4.21
C TRP A 251 28.86 -17.89 -2.81
N THR A 252 28.96 -19.08 -2.24
CA THR A 252 29.62 -19.32 -0.95
C THR A 252 31.12 -19.09 -1.06
N ALA A 253 31.76 -19.58 -2.12
CA ALA A 253 33.19 -19.37 -2.38
C ALA A 253 33.51 -17.88 -2.61
N VAL A 254 32.71 -17.18 -3.44
CA VAL A 254 32.82 -15.72 -3.65
C VAL A 254 32.64 -14.96 -2.33
N SER A 255 31.62 -15.32 -1.54
CA SER A 255 31.37 -14.68 -0.24
C SER A 255 32.48 -14.94 0.79
N GLN A 256 33.13 -16.10 0.73
CA GLN A 256 34.30 -16.38 1.57
C GLN A 256 35.51 -15.56 1.13
N TYR A 257 35.77 -15.49 -0.18
CA TYR A 257 36.85 -14.68 -0.74
C TYR A 257 36.68 -13.19 -0.37
N ARG A 258 35.47 -12.63 -0.54
CA ARG A 258 35.19 -11.23 -0.16
C ARG A 258 35.38 -10.97 1.33
N ARG A 259 35.00 -11.93 2.20
CA ARG A 259 35.25 -11.82 3.64
C ARG A 259 36.74 -11.88 3.98
N GLN A 260 37.52 -12.70 3.28
CA GLN A 260 38.97 -12.78 3.47
C GLN A 260 39.68 -11.53 2.94
N ALA A 261 39.27 -11.01 1.79
CA ALA A 261 39.79 -9.77 1.21
C ALA A 261 39.46 -8.53 2.07
N GLN A 262 38.29 -8.50 2.71
CA GLN A 262 37.92 -7.46 3.68
C GLN A 262 38.58 -7.65 5.06
N GLY A 263 39.10 -8.85 5.35
CA GLY A 263 39.75 -9.22 6.62
C GLY A 263 41.27 -9.14 6.60
N ALA A 264 41.90 -8.69 5.51
CA ALA A 264 43.36 -8.49 5.42
C ALA A 264 43.71 -7.03 5.76
N PRO A 265 44.09 -6.70 7.02
CA PRO A 265 44.73 -5.43 7.31
C PRO A 265 46.12 -5.43 6.68
N THR A 266 46.43 -4.32 6.02
CA THR A 266 47.76 -3.91 5.56
C THR A 266 48.84 -4.17 6.62
N THR A 267 49.62 -5.23 6.47
CA THR A 267 50.98 -5.27 7.03
C THR A 267 51.86 -4.44 6.11
N GLN A 268 51.89 -3.13 6.35
CA GLN A 268 52.99 -2.29 5.89
C GLN A 268 54.17 -2.54 6.84
N ASP A 269 55.25 -3.06 6.25
CA ASP A 269 56.63 -2.81 6.65
C ASP A 269 56.80 -1.35 7.09
N GLU A 270 57.40 -1.13 8.25
CA GLU A 270 58.31 0.00 8.43
C GLU A 270 59.49 -0.45 9.28
N ALA A 271 60.67 -0.14 8.73
CA ALA A 271 62.01 -0.46 9.21
C ALA A 271 62.45 0.41 10.40
#